data_AF-A3HXV7-F1
#
_entry.id   AF-A3HXV7-F1
#
_cell.length_a   1.000
_cell.length_b   1.000
_cell.length_c   1.000
_cell.angle_alpha   90.00
_cell.angle_beta   90.00
_cell.angle_gamma   90.00
#
_symmetry.space_group_name_H-M   'P 1'
#
loop_
_entity.id
_entity.type
_entity.pdbx_description
1 polymer ?
#
loop_
_entity_poly.entity_id
_entity_poly.type
_entity_poly.pdbx_seq_one_letter_code
_entity_poly.pdbx_strand_id
1 'polypeptide(L)'
;MKDRIEELLEKYWEGESSLEEERELKRLLKTQEDFVEERSLFGLLEDYKEEEPKNLQIPATKVRKMPSAWLNWAASIAIVVSSFFGWRIYQQEQERQAYEDVMEAFAMIQNNLAKGQDQMEIMNDMKYLNTTNHLFGADKK
;
A
#
# COMPACT_ATOMS: atom_id res chain seq x y z
N MET A 1 -28.04 -18.45 -52.28
CA MET A 1 -27.89 -18.71 -50.83
C MET A 1 -26.97 -19.90 -50.57
N LYS A 2 -27.03 -20.98 -51.37
CA LYS A 2 -26.07 -22.09 -51.30
C LYS A 2 -24.62 -21.64 -51.52
N ASP A 3 -24.40 -20.82 -52.54
CA ASP A 3 -23.09 -20.27 -52.90
C ASP A 3 -22.41 -19.50 -51.74
N ARG A 4 -23.19 -18.85 -50.88
CA ARG A 4 -22.66 -18.13 -49.71
C ARG A 4 -22.21 -19.08 -48.60
N ILE A 5 -22.91 -20.20 -48.42
CA ILE A 5 -22.53 -21.22 -47.43
C ILE A 5 -21.25 -21.91 -47.89
N GLU A 6 -21.13 -22.23 -49.18
CA GLU A 6 -19.93 -22.82 -49.76
C GLU A 6 -18.72 -21.89 -49.63
N GLU A 7 -18.86 -20.60 -49.95
CA GLU A 7 -17.80 -19.58 -49.76
C GLU A 7 -17.35 -19.49 -48.29
N LEU A 8 -18.31 -19.49 -47.35
CA LEU A 8 -18.03 -19.41 -45.92
C LEU A 8 -17.39 -20.70 -45.38
N LEU A 9 -17.77 -21.86 -45.91
CA LEU A 9 -17.17 -23.15 -45.56
C LEU A 9 -15.73 -23.22 -46.06
N GLU A 10 -15.46 -22.83 -47.31
CA GLU A 10 -14.12 -22.80 -47.88
C GLU A 10 -13.18 -21.95 -47.02
N LYS A 11 -13.58 -20.72 -46.69
CA LYS A 11 -12.83 -19.84 -45.77
C LYS A 11 -12.62 -20.44 -44.38
N TYR A 12 -13.62 -21.11 -43.83
CA TYR A 12 -13.51 -21.77 -42.52
C TYR A 12 -12.50 -22.91 -42.56
N TRP A 13 -12.51 -23.73 -43.62
CA TRP A 13 -11.56 -24.83 -43.81
C TRP A 13 -10.14 -24.35 -44.08
N GLU A 14 -9.98 -23.21 -44.76
CA GLU A 14 -8.69 -22.53 -44.96
C GLU A 14 -8.20 -21.80 -43.70
N GLY A 15 -9.07 -21.60 -42.71
CA GLY A 15 -8.76 -20.90 -41.46
C GLY A 15 -8.71 -19.38 -41.60
N GLU A 16 -9.33 -18.83 -42.65
CA GLU A 16 -9.38 -17.39 -42.96
C GLU A 16 -10.70 -16.72 -42.53
N SER A 17 -11.66 -17.47 -41.99
CA SER A 17 -12.95 -16.94 -41.55
C SER A 17 -12.87 -16.06 -40.30
N SER A 18 -13.66 -14.98 -40.28
CA SER A 18 -13.87 -14.16 -39.09
C SER A 18 -14.97 -14.71 -38.16
N LEU A 19 -14.97 -14.26 -36.89
CA LEU A 19 -16.01 -14.65 -35.91
C LEU A 19 -17.43 -14.23 -36.32
N GLU A 20 -17.58 -13.18 -37.12
CA GLU A 20 -18.89 -12.75 -37.63
C GLU A 20 -19.38 -13.67 -38.74
N GLU A 21 -18.49 -14.02 -39.67
CA GLU A 21 -18.72 -14.98 -40.76
C GLU A 21 -19.07 -16.38 -40.22
N GLU A 22 -18.40 -16.86 -39.18
CA GLU A 22 -18.73 -18.15 -38.55
C GLU A 22 -20.13 -18.14 -37.91
N ARG A 23 -20.54 -17.03 -37.30
CA ARG A 23 -21.90 -16.90 -36.75
C ARG A 23 -22.95 -16.85 -37.86
N GLU A 24 -22.62 -16.22 -38.99
CA GLU A 24 -23.44 -16.21 -40.20
C GLU A 24 -23.58 -17.64 -40.74
N LEU A 25 -22.46 -18.34 -40.94
CA LEU A 25 -22.41 -19.73 -41.40
C LEU A 25 -23.28 -20.66 -40.55
N LYS A 26 -23.12 -20.60 -39.21
CA LYS A 26 -23.94 -21.38 -38.27
C LYS A 26 -25.44 -21.10 -38.42
N ARG A 27 -25.83 -19.84 -38.65
CA ARG A 27 -27.24 -19.46 -38.83
C ARG A 27 -27.79 -19.99 -40.16
N LEU A 28 -27.00 -19.91 -41.22
CA LEU A 28 -27.39 -20.37 -42.55
C LEU A 28 -27.54 -21.90 -42.60
N LEU A 29 -26.61 -22.64 -41.99
CA LEU A 29 -26.65 -24.10 -41.88
C LEU A 29 -27.87 -24.62 -41.09
N LYS A 30 -28.44 -23.84 -40.16
CA LYS A 30 -29.70 -24.21 -39.50
C LYS A 30 -30.92 -24.11 -40.42
N THR A 31 -30.87 -23.24 -41.42
CA THR A 31 -32.03 -22.93 -42.26
C THR A 31 -32.09 -23.83 -43.50
N GLN A 32 -30.95 -24.35 -43.95
CA GLN A 32 -30.87 -25.20 -45.15
C GLN A 32 -30.75 -26.68 -44.81
N GLU A 33 -31.39 -27.53 -45.61
CA GLU A 33 -31.42 -28.99 -45.43
C GLU A 33 -30.36 -29.73 -46.26
N ASP A 34 -29.77 -29.08 -47.27
CA ASP A 34 -28.86 -29.73 -48.22
C ASP A 34 -27.46 -30.03 -47.66
N PHE A 35 -27.06 -29.39 -46.56
CA PHE A 35 -25.72 -29.50 -45.94
C PHE A 35 -25.75 -30.38 -44.68
N VAL A 36 -26.14 -31.64 -44.84
CA VAL A 36 -26.38 -32.56 -43.70
C VAL A 36 -25.10 -32.83 -42.91
N GLU A 37 -23.96 -33.01 -43.59
CA GLU A 37 -22.68 -33.35 -42.96
C GLU A 37 -22.13 -32.16 -42.16
N GLU A 38 -22.10 -30.97 -42.77
CA GLU A 38 -21.62 -29.75 -42.13
C GLU A 38 -22.52 -29.36 -40.97
N ARG A 39 -23.83 -29.50 -41.13
CA ARG A 39 -24.79 -29.20 -40.06
C ARG A 39 -24.60 -30.13 -38.85
N SER A 40 -24.23 -31.40 -39.06
CA SER A 40 -23.84 -32.28 -37.97
C SER A 40 -22.58 -31.76 -37.26
N LEU A 41 -21.58 -31.28 -37.98
CA LEU A 41 -20.35 -30.74 -37.37
C LEU A 41 -20.60 -29.49 -36.51
N PHE A 42 -21.48 -28.59 -36.98
CA PHE A 42 -21.72 -27.30 -36.30
C PHE A 42 -22.90 -27.32 -35.31
N GLY A 43 -23.83 -28.25 -35.43
CA GLY A 43 -25.08 -28.31 -34.65
C GLY A 43 -25.02 -29.20 -33.39
N LEU A 44 -24.11 -30.17 -33.34
CA LEU A 44 -24.01 -31.16 -32.26
C LEU A 44 -23.77 -30.59 -30.86
N LEU A 45 -23.32 -29.35 -30.69
CA LEU A 45 -23.09 -28.78 -29.36
C LEU A 45 -24.30 -28.01 -28.82
N GLU A 46 -25.19 -27.55 -29.70
CA GLU A 46 -26.37 -26.81 -29.28
C GLU A 46 -27.46 -27.73 -28.75
N ASP A 47 -27.64 -28.89 -29.39
CA ASP A 47 -28.62 -29.90 -28.97
C ASP A 47 -28.33 -30.43 -27.56
N TYR A 48 -27.06 -30.43 -27.15
CA TYR A 48 -26.60 -30.94 -25.85
C TYR A 48 -26.33 -29.82 -24.85
N LYS A 49 -26.56 -28.55 -25.21
CA LYS A 49 -26.32 -27.39 -24.32
C LYS A 49 -27.25 -27.39 -23.11
N GLU A 50 -28.45 -27.94 -23.28
CA GLU A 50 -29.47 -28.05 -22.23
C GLU A 50 -29.40 -29.40 -21.50
N GLU A 51 -28.58 -30.35 -21.97
CA GLU A 51 -28.40 -31.62 -21.29
C GLU A 51 -27.52 -31.44 -20.05
N GLU A 52 -28.14 -31.47 -18.87
CA GLU A 52 -27.39 -31.55 -17.63
C GLU A 52 -26.74 -32.94 -17.51
N PRO A 53 -25.42 -33.01 -17.24
CA PRO A 53 -24.74 -34.28 -17.04
C PRO A 53 -25.28 -34.98 -15.78
N LYS A 54 -26.09 -36.03 -15.98
CA LYS A 54 -26.78 -36.79 -14.93
C LYS A 54 -25.87 -37.35 -13.83
N ASN A 55 -24.57 -37.49 -14.10
CA ASN A 55 -23.58 -38.09 -13.21
C ASN A 55 -22.36 -37.19 -12.94
N LEU A 56 -22.52 -35.85 -12.98
CA LEU A 56 -21.40 -34.97 -12.68
C LEU A 56 -21.18 -34.87 -11.16
N GLN A 57 -20.26 -35.68 -10.64
CA GLN A 57 -19.79 -35.54 -9.27
C GLN A 57 -18.79 -34.40 -9.18
N ILE A 58 -19.28 -33.17 -9.04
CA ILE A 58 -18.44 -32.02 -8.72
C ILE A 58 -17.96 -32.21 -7.27
N PRO A 59 -16.64 -32.34 -7.00
CA PRO A 59 -16.17 -32.40 -5.63
C PRO A 59 -16.59 -31.10 -4.94
N ALA A 60 -17.43 -31.22 -3.91
CA ALA A 60 -17.80 -30.09 -3.09
C ALA A 60 -16.52 -29.56 -2.42
N THR A 61 -15.88 -28.57 -3.04
CA THR A 61 -14.76 -27.90 -2.42
C THR A 61 -15.31 -27.21 -1.18
N LYS A 62 -15.03 -27.77 -0.01
CA LYS A 62 -15.40 -27.16 1.27
C LYS A 62 -14.51 -25.94 1.45
N VAL A 63 -14.89 -24.83 0.83
CA VAL A 63 -14.37 -23.52 1.21
C VAL A 63 -14.77 -23.29 2.66
N ARG A 64 -13.78 -23.35 3.55
CA ARG A 64 -13.94 -23.08 4.98
C ARG A 64 -14.31 -21.61 5.12
N LYS A 65 -15.60 -21.32 5.22
CA LYS A 65 -16.09 -19.97 5.52
C LYS A 65 -15.77 -19.69 6.99
N MET A 66 -14.91 -18.71 7.24
CA MET A 66 -14.68 -18.24 8.60
C MET A 66 -15.96 -17.53 9.09
N PRO A 67 -16.45 -17.80 10.30
CA PRO A 67 -17.66 -17.16 10.78
C PRO A 67 -17.42 -15.65 10.95
N SER A 68 -18.32 -14.83 10.40
CA SER A 68 -18.23 -13.36 10.49
C SER A 68 -18.18 -12.84 11.93
N ALA A 69 -18.68 -13.62 12.89
CA ALA A 69 -18.55 -13.33 14.32
C ALA A 69 -17.08 -13.21 14.77
N TRP A 70 -16.17 -14.00 14.18
CA TRP A 70 -14.74 -13.96 14.50
C TRP A 70 -14.08 -12.65 14.04
N LEU A 71 -14.55 -12.09 12.91
CA LEU A 71 -14.08 -10.80 12.39
C LEU A 71 -14.50 -9.64 13.31
N ASN A 72 -15.74 -9.65 13.80
CA ASN A 72 -16.22 -8.62 14.73
C ASN A 72 -15.43 -8.61 16.04
N TRP A 73 -15.14 -9.78 16.60
CA TRP A 73 -14.34 -9.90 17.81
C TRP A 73 -12.90 -9.44 17.59
N ALA A 74 -12.29 -9.82 16.47
CA ALA A 74 -10.94 -9.40 16.12
C ALA A 74 -10.83 -7.87 15.99
N ALA A 75 -11.83 -7.20 15.40
CA ALA A 75 -11.83 -5.75 15.25
C ALA A 75 -11.85 -5.03 16.61
N SER A 76 -12.70 -5.47 17.55
CA SER A 76 -12.76 -4.87 18.89
C SER A 76 -11.45 -5.07 19.66
N ILE A 77 -10.85 -6.26 19.59
CA ILE A 77 -9.56 -6.54 20.24
C ILE A 77 -8.46 -5.68 19.62
N ALA A 78 -8.42 -5.56 18.29
CA ALA A 78 -7.41 -4.77 17.59
C ALA A 78 -7.45 -3.29 18.00
N ILE A 79 -8.64 -2.70 18.20
CA ILE A 79 -8.80 -1.31 18.66
C ILE A 79 -8.23 -1.13 20.07
N VAL A 80 -8.51 -2.05 20.99
CA VAL A 80 -8.01 -1.96 22.37
C VAL A 80 -6.49 -2.10 22.40
N VAL A 81 -5.95 -3.07 21.65
CA VAL A 81 -4.50 -3.30 21.55
C VAL A 81 -3.81 -2.09 20.93
N SER A 82 -4.31 -1.56 19.80
CA SER A 82 -3.71 -0.40 19.14
C SER A 82 -3.75 0.85 20.02
N SER A 83 -4.83 1.07 20.76
CA SER A 83 -4.94 2.17 21.71
C SER A 83 -3.94 2.05 22.86
N PHE A 84 -3.79 0.85 23.44
CA PHE A 84 -2.84 0.61 24.52
C PHE A 84 -1.38 0.84 24.08
N PHE A 85 -0.96 0.24 22.95
CA PHE A 85 0.38 0.43 22.42
C PHE A 85 0.62 1.88 21.97
N GLY A 86 -0.38 2.51 21.34
CA GLY A 86 -0.31 3.91 20.92
C GLY A 86 -0.06 4.87 22.08
N TRP A 87 -0.78 4.70 23.20
CA TRP A 87 -0.55 5.51 24.39
C TRP A 87 0.88 5.31 24.94
N ARG A 88 1.35 4.07 25.04
CA ARG A 88 2.71 3.78 25.54
C ARG A 88 3.80 4.45 24.71
N ILE A 89 3.66 4.42 23.37
CA ILE A 89 4.61 5.08 22.46
C ILE A 89 4.53 6.59 22.61
N TYR A 90 3.32 7.15 22.64
CA TYR A 90 3.12 8.59 22.80
C TYR A 90 3.75 9.12 24.10
N GLN A 91 3.59 8.38 25.20
CA GLN A 91 4.12 8.79 26.49
C GLN A 91 5.65 8.71 26.53
N GLN A 92 6.24 7.68 25.92
CA GLN A 92 7.69 7.58 25.78
C GLN A 92 8.28 8.75 24.96
N GLU A 93 7.60 9.17 23.89
CA GLU A 93 8.04 10.28 23.07
C GLU A 93 7.94 11.62 23.82
N GLN A 94 6.86 11.84 24.57
CA GLN A 94 6.75 13.02 25.43
C GLN A 94 7.84 13.08 26.51
N GLU A 95 8.16 11.96 27.15
CA GLU A 95 9.25 11.90 28.14
C GLU A 95 10.61 12.22 27.51
N ARG A 96 10.86 11.75 26.28
CA ARG A 96 12.08 12.08 25.53
C ARG A 96 12.18 13.56 25.19
N GLN A 97 11.11 14.14 24.65
CA GLN A 97 11.07 15.57 24.32
C GLN A 97 11.30 16.44 25.56
N ALA A 98 10.62 16.13 26.67
CA ALA A 98 10.82 16.85 27.92
C ALA A 98 12.25 16.72 28.46
N TYR A 99 12.88 15.55 28.31
CA TYR A 99 14.28 15.36 28.69
C TYR A 99 15.24 16.17 27.81
N GLU A 100 15.02 16.19 26.50
CA GLU A 100 15.81 16.98 25.54
C GLU A 100 15.71 18.48 25.84
N ASP A 101 14.50 19.00 26.05
CA ASP A 101 14.26 20.41 26.41
C ASP A 101 15.00 20.80 27.70
N VAL A 102 14.94 19.93 28.71
CA VAL A 102 15.64 20.16 29.99
C VAL A 102 17.16 20.15 29.78
N MET A 103 17.68 19.21 28.99
CA MET A 103 19.12 19.12 28.72
C MET A 103 19.63 20.32 27.92
N GLU A 104 18.85 20.81 26.97
CA GLU A 104 19.14 22.04 26.24
C GLU A 104 19.20 23.25 27.18
N ALA A 105 18.20 23.40 28.07
CA ALA A 105 18.21 24.47 29.07
C ALA A 105 19.44 24.38 30.00
N PHE A 106 19.80 23.17 30.44
CA PHE A 106 21.03 22.95 31.22
C PHE A 106 22.30 23.30 30.44
N ALA A 107 22.37 23.00 29.15
CA ALA A 107 23.50 23.37 28.31
C ALA A 107 23.64 24.90 28.18
N MET A 108 22.52 25.62 28.06
CA MET A 108 22.53 27.10 28.07
C MET A 108 23.01 27.66 29.41
N ILE A 109 22.54 27.11 30.54
CA ILE A 109 22.98 27.52 31.88
C ILE A 109 24.50 27.30 32.01
N GLN A 110 25.01 26.13 31.64
CA GLN A 110 26.44 25.83 31.69
C GLN A 110 27.27 26.79 30.84
N ASN A 111 26.82 27.10 29.62
CA ASN A 111 27.50 28.05 28.73
C ASN A 111 27.55 29.46 29.35
N ASN A 112 26.45 29.93 29.94
CA ASN A 112 26.40 31.22 30.61
C ASN A 112 27.26 31.27 31.88
N LEU A 113 27.32 30.17 32.64
CA LEU A 113 28.21 30.05 33.80
C LEU A 113 29.68 30.08 33.39
N ALA A 114 30.07 29.36 32.34
CA ALA A 114 31.44 29.37 31.81
C ALA A 114 31.85 30.78 31.37
N LYS A 115 31.00 31.48 30.61
CA LYS A 115 31.24 32.88 30.23
C LYS A 115 31.37 33.81 31.45
N GLY A 116 30.57 33.59 32.49
CA GLY A 116 30.65 34.35 33.73
C GLY A 116 31.96 34.10 34.49
N GLN A 117 32.44 32.85 34.50
CA GLN A 117 33.72 32.49 35.08
C GLN A 117 34.89 33.15 34.33
N ASP A 118 34.90 33.12 32.99
CA ASP A 118 35.94 33.77 32.17
C ASP A 118 36.00 35.29 32.45
N GLN A 119 34.84 35.95 32.58
CA GLN A 119 34.78 37.38 32.90
C GLN A 119 35.30 37.69 34.31
N MET A 120 35.03 36.81 35.28
CA MET A 120 35.56 36.93 36.64
C MET A 120 37.08 36.72 36.68
N GLU A 121 37.62 35.82 35.87
CA GLU A 121 39.07 35.63 35.71
C GLU A 121 39.73 36.89 35.15
N ILE A 122 39.19 37.46 34.06
CA ILE A 122 39.67 38.74 33.49
C ILE A 122 39.60 39.87 34.53
N MET A 123 38.53 39.96 35.32
CA MET A 123 38.40 40.99 36.36
C MET A 123 39.45 40.81 37.47
N ASN A 124 39.76 39.57 37.85
CA ASN A 124 40.79 39.28 38.84
C ASN A 124 42.18 39.70 38.32
N ASP A 125 42.50 39.43 37.06
CA ASP A 125 43.76 39.86 36.44
C ASP A 125 43.87 41.39 36.34
N MET A 126 42.77 42.06 35.96
CA MET A 126 42.69 43.53 35.89
C MET A 126 42.85 44.22 37.24
N LYS A 127 42.47 43.57 38.35
CA LYS A 127 42.71 44.06 39.72
C LYS A 127 44.21 44.30 39.97
N TYR A 128 45.07 43.44 39.42
CA TYR A 128 46.53 43.57 39.56
C TYR A 128 47.14 44.62 38.61
N LEU A 129 46.46 44.94 37.49
CA LEU A 129 46.90 45.97 36.55
C LEU A 129 46.58 47.39 37.04
N ASN A 130 45.49 47.60 37.78
CA ASN A 130 45.15 48.91 38.34
C ASN A 130 45.96 49.29 39.60
N THR A 131 46.65 48.32 40.23
CA THR A 131 47.58 48.58 41.34
C THR A 131 48.75 49.49 40.94
N THR A 132 49.10 49.53 39.66
CA THR A 132 50.16 50.40 39.13
C THR A 132 49.81 51.89 39.25
N ASN A 133 48.53 52.29 39.12
CA ASN A 133 48.11 53.69 39.32
C ASN A 133 48.19 54.14 40.79
N HIS A 134 48.09 53.21 41.74
CA HIS A 134 48.33 53.50 43.16
C HIS A 134 49.83 53.59 43.51
N LEU A 135 50.69 52.91 42.75
CA LEU A 135 52.14 52.91 42.96
C LEU A 135 52.86 54.06 42.25
N PHE A 136 52.28 54.61 41.18
CA PHE A 136 52.85 55.68 40.37
C PHE A 136 51.86 56.84 40.17
N GLY A 137 51.16 57.24 41.24
CA GLY A 137 50.34 58.44 41.25
C GLY A 137 51.16 59.65 40.78
N ALA A 138 50.90 60.09 39.55
CA ALA A 138 51.51 61.27 38.97
C ALA A 138 50.96 62.51 39.69
N ASP A 139 51.78 63.06 40.58
CA ASP A 139 51.66 64.42 41.09
C ASP A 139 51.83 65.38 39.90
N LYS A 140 50.72 65.90 39.38
CA LYS A 140 50.72 66.98 38.40
C LYS A 140 50.41 68.28 39.14
N LYS A 141 51.44 69.11 39.31
CA LYS A 141 51.32 70.57 39.45
C LYS A 141 50.92 71.20 38.12
#